data_AF-A0A847E090-F1
#
_entry.id   AF-A0A847E090-F1
#
_cell.length_a   1.000
_cell.length_b   1.000
_cell.length_c   1.000
_cell.angle_alpha   90.00
_cell.angle_beta   90.00
_cell.angle_gamma   90.00
#
_symmetry.space_group_name_H-M   'P 1'
#
loop_
_entity.id
_entity.type
_entity.pdbx_description
1 polymer ?
#
loop_
_entity_poly.entity_id
_entity_poly.type
_entity_poly.pdbx_seq_one_letter_code
_entity_poly.pdbx_strand_id
1 'polypeptide(L)'
;APDEREQRAISACLLARTNLHGRRVEISLRSAAAGPRAGAAEPRAVAVDPRAVAAEPPAGLRADASERVRFARREGSFFGNLFASPVVAYACAGDSREDRTEWLEALGRACSLPVPETVGGAVSARIGSPTLCGFTYVGVCDARTYVQAGIDYSETAIDVHLPFVPSRGADDSSGARVLHATRRSDNR
;
A
#
# COMPACT_ATOMS: atom_id res chain seq x y z
N ALA A 1 6.05 -6.83 -26.69
CA ALA A 1 5.66 -5.73 -25.79
C ALA A 1 4.64 -6.28 -24.82
N PRO A 2 4.57 -5.78 -23.57
CA PRO A 2 3.58 -6.28 -22.62
C PRO A 2 2.17 -6.01 -23.13
N ASP A 3 1.25 -6.96 -22.95
CA ASP A 3 -0.17 -6.75 -23.22
C ASP A 3 -0.78 -5.76 -22.20
N GLU A 4 -2.04 -5.38 -22.38
CA GLU A 4 -2.65 -4.37 -21.52
C GLU A 4 -2.79 -4.84 -20.06
N ARG A 5 -3.02 -6.13 -19.82
CA ARG A 5 -3.11 -6.69 -18.46
C ARG A 5 -1.73 -6.67 -17.79
N GLU A 6 -0.69 -7.05 -18.52
CA GLU A 6 0.70 -6.98 -18.07
C GLU A 6 1.12 -5.54 -17.78
N GLN A 7 0.76 -4.59 -18.65
CA GLN A 7 1.00 -3.15 -18.44
C GLN A 7 0.37 -2.66 -17.14
N ARG A 8 -0.88 -3.04 -16.85
CA ARG A 8 -1.58 -2.69 -15.61
C ARG A 8 -0.90 -3.29 -14.38
N ALA A 9 -0.50 -4.55 -14.45
CA ALA A 9 0.21 -5.22 -13.34
C ALA A 9 1.60 -4.58 -13.08
N ILE A 10 2.35 -4.26 -14.14
CA ILE A 10 3.62 -3.53 -14.03
C ILE A 10 3.39 -2.15 -13.41
N SER A 11 2.37 -1.43 -13.89
CA SER A 11 1.99 -0.11 -13.38
C SER A 11 1.65 -0.17 -11.89
N ALA A 12 0.80 -1.10 -11.48
CA ALA A 12 0.42 -1.30 -10.08
C ALA A 12 1.63 -1.57 -9.17
N CYS A 13 2.57 -2.41 -9.62
CA CYS A 13 3.80 -2.70 -8.88
C CYS A 13 4.69 -1.46 -8.71
N LEU A 14 4.84 -0.67 -9.78
CA LEU A 14 5.60 0.58 -9.75
C LEU A 14 4.94 1.59 -8.79
N LEU A 15 3.63 1.79 -8.91
CA LEU A 15 2.85 2.68 -8.06
C LEU A 15 2.92 2.29 -6.57
N ALA A 16 2.80 1.00 -6.26
CA ALA A 16 2.89 0.47 -4.90
C ALA A 16 4.25 0.74 -4.23
N ARG A 17 5.32 0.72 -5.03
CA ARG A 17 6.70 0.97 -4.58
C ARG A 17 7.07 2.45 -4.55
N THR A 18 6.30 3.31 -5.19
CA THR A 18 6.49 4.76 -5.10
C THR A 18 6.38 5.21 -3.65
N ASN A 19 7.31 6.07 -3.23
CA ASN A 19 7.26 6.71 -1.94
C ASN A 19 7.70 8.17 -2.06
N LEU A 20 6.86 9.11 -1.61
CA LEU A 20 7.09 10.55 -1.72
C LEU A 20 8.40 10.98 -1.06
N HIS A 21 8.71 10.41 0.11
CA HIS A 21 9.85 10.84 0.93
C HIS A 21 11.19 10.28 0.47
N GLY A 22 11.25 9.45 -0.57
CA GLY A 22 12.47 8.77 -1.01
C GLY A 22 13.08 7.80 0.02
N ARG A 23 12.41 7.58 1.16
CA ARG A 23 12.84 6.66 2.22
C ARG A 23 12.53 5.23 1.84
N ARG A 24 13.44 4.31 2.17
CA ARG A 24 13.20 2.87 2.08
C ARG A 24 12.28 2.45 3.23
N VAL A 25 11.13 1.92 2.87
CA VAL A 25 10.18 1.32 3.82
C VAL A 25 10.04 -0.15 3.45
N GLU A 26 10.12 -1.02 4.44
CA GLU A 26 9.87 -2.43 4.24
C GLU A 26 8.37 -2.64 4.00
N ILE A 27 8.01 -3.26 2.89
CA ILE A 27 6.63 -3.52 2.49
C ILE A 27 6.47 -5.00 2.14
N SER A 28 5.28 -5.55 2.39
CA SER A 28 4.86 -6.80 1.77
C SER A 28 3.81 -6.52 0.71
N LEU A 29 4.00 -7.13 -0.47
CA LEU A 29 3.01 -7.16 -1.56
C LEU A 29 2.21 -8.46 -1.60
N ARG A 30 2.43 -9.33 -0.59
CA ARG A 30 2.04 -10.75 -0.59
C ARG A 30 1.26 -11.13 0.66
N SER A 31 1.33 -10.31 1.71
CA SER A 31 0.71 -10.54 3.01
C SER A 31 -0.80 -10.40 3.06
N ALA A 32 -1.45 -10.13 1.92
CA ALA A 32 -2.88 -10.37 1.81
C ALA A 32 -3.11 -11.82 2.26
N ALA A 33 -3.83 -11.98 3.38
CA ALA A 33 -4.25 -13.29 3.84
C ALA A 33 -4.87 -14.02 2.64
N ALA A 34 -4.69 -15.34 2.55
CA ALA A 34 -5.35 -16.19 1.56
C ALA A 34 -6.87 -16.20 1.79
N GLY A 35 -7.49 -15.05 1.56
CA GLY A 35 -8.90 -14.77 1.62
C GLY A 35 -9.24 -13.94 0.39
N PRO A 36 -10.46 -14.08 -0.15
CA PRO A 36 -10.88 -13.27 -1.28
C PRO A 36 -10.69 -11.80 -0.94
N ARG A 37 -10.15 -11.00 -1.89
CA ARG A 37 -10.25 -9.54 -1.81
C ARG A 37 -11.72 -9.22 -1.51
N ALA A 38 -11.99 -8.33 -0.56
CA ALA A 38 -13.37 -8.02 -0.16
C ALA A 38 -14.22 -7.68 -1.40
N GLY A 39 -15.09 -8.62 -1.79
CA GLY A 39 -15.97 -8.53 -2.96
C GLY A 39 -15.43 -9.09 -4.28
N ALA A 40 -14.42 -9.98 -4.27
CA ALA A 40 -14.39 -11.03 -5.29
C ALA A 40 -15.73 -11.77 -5.16
N ALA A 41 -16.60 -11.59 -6.15
CA ALA A 41 -17.90 -12.24 -6.16
C ALA A 41 -17.70 -13.72 -5.80
N GLU A 42 -18.54 -14.25 -4.89
CA GLU A 42 -18.63 -15.70 -4.74
C GLU A 42 -18.73 -16.30 -6.15
N PRO A 43 -18.00 -17.37 -6.46
CA PRO A 43 -18.09 -17.96 -7.78
C PRO A 43 -19.52 -18.45 -7.98
N ARG A 44 -20.34 -17.65 -8.68
CA ARG A 44 -21.52 -18.18 -9.35
C ARG A 44 -20.99 -19.31 -10.22
N ALA A 45 -21.62 -20.48 -10.10
CA ALA A 45 -21.32 -21.67 -10.88
C ALA A 45 -21.54 -21.38 -12.38
N VAL A 46 -20.59 -20.67 -12.99
CA VAL A 46 -20.40 -20.60 -14.42
C VAL A 46 -19.43 -21.74 -14.72
N ALA A 47 -19.78 -22.58 -15.68
CA ALA A 47 -18.95 -23.69 -16.12
C ALA A 47 -17.49 -23.22 -16.27
N VAL A 48 -16.64 -23.71 -15.37
CA VAL A 48 -15.22 -23.35 -15.31
C VAL A 48 -14.57 -23.96 -16.55
N ASP A 49 -14.03 -23.12 -17.43
CA ASP A 49 -13.04 -23.57 -18.41
C ASP A 49 -11.91 -24.26 -17.64
N PRO A 50 -11.56 -25.53 -17.91
CA PRO A 50 -10.50 -26.24 -17.22
C PRO A 50 -9.12 -25.56 -17.28
N ARG A 51 -8.95 -24.54 -18.14
CA ARG A 51 -7.73 -23.70 -18.22
C ARG A 51 -7.75 -22.46 -17.34
N ALA A 52 -8.88 -22.13 -16.71
CA ALA A 52 -9.05 -20.94 -15.87
C ALA A 52 -8.92 -21.23 -14.37
N VAL A 53 -8.16 -22.25 -13.99
CA VAL A 53 -7.73 -22.38 -12.59
C VAL A 53 -6.67 -21.31 -12.40
N ALA A 54 -6.98 -20.26 -11.64
CA ALA A 54 -5.98 -19.28 -11.21
C ALA A 54 -4.84 -20.08 -10.56
N ALA A 55 -3.72 -20.22 -11.27
CA ALA A 55 -2.59 -20.99 -10.77
C ALA A 55 -2.20 -20.37 -9.43
N GLU A 56 -2.20 -21.18 -8.37
CA GLU A 56 -1.77 -20.68 -7.07
C GLU A 56 -0.35 -20.09 -7.24
N PRO A 57 -0.04 -18.96 -6.59
CA PRO A 57 1.30 -18.40 -6.65
C PRO A 57 2.33 -19.49 -6.30
N PRO A 58 3.50 -19.53 -6.97
CA PRO A 58 4.61 -20.38 -6.57
C PRO A 58 4.86 -20.24 -5.06
N ALA A 59 5.25 -21.33 -4.39
CA ALA A 59 5.39 -21.33 -2.92
C ALA A 59 6.28 -20.18 -2.40
N GLY A 60 7.35 -19.83 -3.12
CA GLY A 60 8.24 -18.71 -2.76
C GLY A 60 7.63 -17.30 -2.92
N LEU A 61 6.45 -17.18 -3.55
CA LEU A 61 5.70 -15.92 -3.68
C LEU A 61 4.51 -15.85 -2.71
N ARG A 62 4.30 -16.87 -1.87
CA ARG A 62 3.28 -16.84 -0.81
C ARG A 62 3.87 -16.19 0.43
N ALA A 63 3.11 -15.31 1.07
CA ALA A 63 3.49 -14.87 2.42
C ALA A 63 3.43 -16.05 3.38
N ASP A 64 4.44 -16.18 4.25
CA ASP A 64 4.40 -17.13 5.35
C ASP A 64 3.67 -16.55 6.58
N ALA A 65 3.55 -17.33 7.65
CA ALA A 65 2.90 -16.87 8.87
C ALA A 65 3.64 -15.71 9.54
N SER A 66 4.98 -15.71 9.50
CA SER A 66 5.80 -14.64 10.06
C SER A 66 5.62 -13.34 9.28
N GLU A 67 5.56 -13.41 7.94
CA GLU A 67 5.32 -12.25 7.08
C GLU A 67 3.93 -11.65 7.35
N ARG A 68 2.89 -12.49 7.51
CA ARG A 68 1.54 -12.00 7.84
C ARG A 68 1.45 -11.32 9.19
N VAL A 69 2.17 -11.82 10.20
CA VAL A 69 2.25 -11.19 11.53
C VAL A 69 3.03 -9.88 11.45
N ARG A 70 4.16 -9.87 10.73
CA ARG A 70 5.01 -8.68 10.61
C ARG A 70 4.34 -7.56 9.81
N PHE A 71 3.64 -7.90 8.73
CA PHE A 71 2.97 -6.97 7.81
C PHE A 71 1.45 -7.11 7.92
N ALA A 72 0.91 -6.96 9.14
CA ALA A 72 -0.50 -7.21 9.41
C ALA A 72 -1.41 -6.05 8.99
N ARG A 73 -0.89 -4.83 8.84
CA ARG A 73 -1.68 -3.66 8.50
C ARG A 73 -1.64 -3.36 7.01
N ARG A 74 -2.80 -3.14 6.43
CA ARG A 74 -2.93 -2.83 5.00
C ARG A 74 -2.90 -1.32 4.81
N GLU A 75 -1.95 -0.85 4.01
CA GLU A 75 -1.89 0.55 3.60
C GLU A 75 -3.09 0.89 2.70
N GLY A 76 -3.33 0.01 1.73
CA GLY A 76 -4.20 0.24 0.60
C GLY A 76 -3.82 -0.62 -0.60
N SER A 77 -4.43 -0.31 -1.75
CA SER A 77 -4.03 -0.89 -3.03
C SER A 77 -3.69 0.20 -4.03
N PHE A 78 -2.81 -0.16 -4.96
CA PHE A 78 -2.36 0.70 -6.04
C PHE A 78 -2.63 0.00 -7.37
N PHE A 79 -3.15 0.74 -8.34
CA PHE A 79 -3.52 0.21 -9.65
C PHE A 79 -3.67 1.32 -10.69
N GLY A 80 -3.70 0.96 -11.96
CA GLY A 80 -3.78 1.91 -13.07
C GLY A 80 -3.08 1.39 -14.31
N ASN A 81 -2.80 2.29 -15.24
CA ASN A 81 -2.04 2.01 -16.44
C ASN A 81 -1.17 3.22 -16.80
N LEU A 82 0.14 3.11 -16.53
CA LEU A 82 1.16 4.11 -16.86
C LEU A 82 1.50 4.13 -18.36
N PHE A 83 1.03 3.15 -19.12
CA PHE A 83 1.22 3.06 -20.57
C PHE A 83 0.02 3.59 -21.35
N ALA A 84 -1.09 3.89 -20.67
CA ALA A 84 -2.25 4.51 -21.29
C ALA A 84 -2.00 6.00 -21.60
N SER A 85 -2.78 6.54 -22.52
CA SER A 85 -2.82 7.98 -22.82
C SER A 85 -4.26 8.48 -22.74
N PRO A 86 -4.64 9.30 -21.74
CA PRO A 86 -3.80 9.77 -20.65
C PRO A 86 -3.41 8.64 -19.68
N VAL A 87 -2.29 8.85 -18.96
CA VAL A 87 -1.87 7.97 -17.88
C VAL A 87 -2.90 8.00 -16.75
N VAL A 88 -3.20 6.83 -16.19
CA VAL A 88 -4.09 6.70 -15.04
C VAL A 88 -3.42 5.95 -13.90
N ALA A 89 -3.54 6.48 -12.68
CA ALA A 89 -2.99 5.91 -11.46
C ALA A 89 -3.97 6.16 -10.31
N TYR A 90 -4.31 5.10 -9.58
CA TYR A 90 -5.30 5.11 -8.52
C TYR A 90 -4.71 4.53 -7.23
N ALA A 91 -5.22 5.01 -6.11
CA ALA A 91 -4.99 4.40 -4.81
C ALA A 91 -6.28 4.36 -3.99
N CYS A 92 -6.49 3.25 -3.30
CA CYS A 92 -7.56 3.12 -2.29
C CYS A 92 -6.93 2.94 -0.91
N ALA A 93 -7.63 3.37 0.14
CA ALA A 93 -7.20 3.21 1.53
C ALA A 93 -7.46 1.79 2.05
N GLY A 94 -6.51 1.25 2.80
CA GLY A 94 -6.58 -0.09 3.36
C GLY A 94 -7.75 -0.33 4.31
N ASP A 95 -8.07 0.71 5.10
CA ASP A 95 -9.14 0.77 6.09
C ASP A 95 -9.50 2.24 6.36
N SER A 96 -10.47 2.47 7.27
CA SER A 96 -10.92 3.79 7.72
C SER A 96 -10.58 4.05 9.20
N ARG A 97 -9.51 3.45 9.73
CA ARG A 97 -9.14 3.64 11.14
C ARG A 97 -8.68 5.08 11.39
N GLU A 98 -9.01 5.61 12.56
CA GLU A 98 -8.64 6.99 12.94
C GLU A 98 -7.12 7.19 13.01
N ASP A 99 -6.38 6.18 13.48
CA ASP A 99 -4.92 6.22 13.59
C ASP A 99 -4.17 6.00 12.26
N ARG A 100 -4.89 5.82 11.14
CA ARG A 100 -4.27 5.45 9.86
C ARG A 100 -3.28 6.50 9.35
N THR A 101 -3.66 7.78 9.40
CA THR A 101 -2.80 8.87 8.89
C THR A 101 -1.52 8.96 9.70
N GLU A 102 -1.63 9.04 11.02
CA GLU A 102 -0.48 9.08 11.94
C GLU A 102 0.43 7.85 11.74
N TRP A 103 -0.17 6.66 11.60
CA TRP A 103 0.58 5.43 11.37
C TRP A 103 1.37 5.43 10.05
N LEU A 104 0.74 5.89 8.95
CA LEU A 104 1.40 5.97 7.65
C LEU A 104 2.50 7.03 7.63
N GLU A 105 2.27 8.18 8.26
CA GLU A 105 3.26 9.25 8.43
C GLU A 105 4.46 8.77 9.26
N ALA A 106 4.23 8.06 10.37
CA ALA A 106 5.29 7.50 11.19
C ALA A 106 6.18 6.50 10.41
N LEU A 107 5.60 5.74 9.49
CA LEU A 107 6.32 4.85 8.58
C LEU A 107 6.99 5.58 7.40
N GLY A 108 6.66 6.85 7.16
CA GLY A 108 7.08 7.58 5.98
C GLY A 108 6.45 7.01 4.70
N ARG A 109 5.20 6.55 4.76
CA ARG A 109 4.37 6.11 3.63
C ARG A 109 3.27 7.14 3.39
N ALA A 110 3.18 7.66 2.16
CA ALA A 110 2.30 8.79 1.86
C ALA A 110 1.39 8.59 0.64
N CYS A 111 1.69 7.64 -0.25
CA CYS A 111 1.05 7.59 -1.56
C CYS A 111 -0.41 7.14 -1.57
N SER A 112 -0.89 6.58 -0.45
CA SER A 112 -2.30 6.25 -0.21
C SER A 112 -3.01 7.26 0.70
N LEU A 113 -2.32 8.35 1.10
CA LEU A 113 -2.92 9.45 1.83
C LEU A 113 -3.49 10.47 0.82
N PRO A 114 -4.80 10.71 0.82
CA PRO A 114 -5.39 11.79 0.04
C PRO A 114 -4.91 13.16 0.53
N VAL A 115 -4.75 14.11 -0.39
CA VAL A 115 -4.54 15.51 -0.04
C VAL A 115 -5.80 16.00 0.70
N PRO A 116 -5.67 16.53 1.92
CA PRO A 116 -6.82 17.04 2.66
C PRO A 116 -7.38 18.27 1.96
N GLU A 117 -8.70 18.30 1.75
CA GLU A 117 -9.41 19.46 1.24
C GLU A 117 -10.26 20.07 2.35
N THR A 118 -10.28 21.41 2.42
CA THR A 118 -11.17 22.12 3.33
C THR A 118 -12.45 22.47 2.58
N VAL A 119 -13.57 21.92 3.03
CA VAL A 119 -14.88 22.19 2.42
C VAL A 119 -15.84 22.57 3.54
N GLY A 120 -16.34 23.81 3.48
CA GLY A 120 -17.30 24.30 4.49
C GLY A 120 -16.75 24.28 5.92
N GLY A 121 -15.43 24.40 6.08
CA GLY A 121 -14.75 24.37 7.38
C GLY A 121 -14.42 22.98 7.91
N ALA A 122 -14.85 21.90 7.24
CA ALA A 122 -14.43 20.53 7.55
C ALA A 122 -13.25 20.12 6.66
N VAL A 123 -12.22 19.53 7.28
CA VAL A 123 -11.09 18.93 6.56
C VAL A 123 -11.43 17.47 6.31
N SER A 124 -11.64 17.11 5.04
CA SER A 124 -11.91 15.73 4.67
C SER A 124 -11.40 15.44 3.27
N ALA A 125 -10.92 14.22 3.08
CA ALA A 125 -10.55 13.73 1.77
C ALA A 125 -11.78 13.26 1.00
N ARG A 126 -11.86 13.65 -0.27
CA ARG A 126 -12.95 13.20 -1.15
C ARG A 126 -12.45 12.14 -2.13
N ILE A 127 -13.36 11.26 -2.51
CA ILE A 127 -13.15 10.40 -3.68
C ILE A 127 -12.91 11.31 -4.89
N GLY A 128 -11.86 11.01 -5.65
CA GLY A 128 -11.39 11.81 -6.78
C GLY A 128 -10.28 12.81 -6.44
N SER A 129 -10.05 13.13 -5.16
CA SER A 129 -8.93 13.99 -4.76
C SER A 129 -7.59 13.32 -5.08
N PRO A 130 -6.52 14.08 -5.40
CA PRO A 130 -5.20 13.52 -5.54
C PRO A 130 -4.69 12.99 -4.19
N THR A 131 -3.88 11.94 -4.20
CA THR A 131 -3.03 11.56 -3.07
C THR A 131 -1.81 12.46 -2.99
N LEU A 132 -1.06 12.36 -1.88
CA LEU A 132 0.21 13.07 -1.75
C LEU A 132 1.24 12.70 -2.84
N CYS A 133 1.05 11.59 -3.55
CA CYS A 133 1.88 11.19 -4.70
C CYS A 133 1.22 11.48 -6.07
N GLY A 134 0.08 12.18 -6.09
CA GLY A 134 -0.62 12.56 -7.32
C GLY A 134 -1.47 11.46 -7.94
N PHE A 135 -1.76 10.37 -7.22
CA PHE A 135 -2.69 9.33 -7.70
C PHE A 135 -4.13 9.74 -7.40
N THR A 136 -5.10 9.26 -8.15
CA THR A 136 -6.51 9.51 -7.83
C THR A 136 -6.92 8.64 -6.64
N TYR A 137 -7.36 9.26 -5.54
CA TYR A 137 -7.90 8.55 -4.39
C TYR A 137 -9.32 8.06 -4.67
N VAL A 138 -9.57 6.77 -4.52
CA VAL A 138 -10.87 6.17 -4.85
C VAL A 138 -11.70 5.72 -3.64
N GLY A 139 -11.29 6.10 -2.42
CA GLY A 139 -11.95 5.71 -1.17
C GLY A 139 -11.29 4.52 -0.48
N VAL A 140 -12.00 3.89 0.45
CA VAL A 140 -11.56 2.66 1.13
C VAL A 140 -11.69 1.49 0.16
N CYS A 141 -10.69 0.63 0.09
CA CYS A 141 -10.67 -0.46 -0.88
C CYS A 141 -11.83 -1.43 -0.67
N ASP A 142 -12.67 -1.55 -1.68
CA ASP A 142 -13.70 -2.56 -1.85
C ASP A 142 -13.81 -2.97 -3.34
N ALA A 143 -14.64 -3.96 -3.66
CA ALA A 143 -14.84 -4.39 -5.04
C ALA A 143 -15.25 -3.28 -6.01
N ARG A 144 -15.96 -2.25 -5.56
CA ARG A 144 -16.39 -1.14 -6.40
C ARG A 144 -15.24 -0.18 -6.68
N THR A 145 -14.34 0.02 -5.72
CA THR A 145 -13.17 0.90 -5.92
C THR A 145 -12.20 0.41 -6.99
N TYR A 146 -12.17 -0.89 -7.31
CA TYR A 146 -11.32 -1.42 -8.37
C TYR A 146 -11.88 -1.20 -9.78
N VAL A 147 -13.14 -0.79 -9.92
CA VAL A 147 -13.74 -0.51 -11.22
C VAL A 147 -13.65 0.99 -11.49
N GLN A 148 -12.77 1.39 -12.40
CA GLN A 148 -12.55 2.78 -12.77
C GLN A 148 -12.78 2.98 -14.26
N ALA A 149 -13.63 3.95 -14.62
CA ALA A 149 -14.01 4.24 -16.01
C ALA A 149 -14.45 2.99 -16.81
N GLY A 150 -15.15 2.04 -16.15
CA GLY A 150 -15.61 0.79 -16.76
C GLY A 150 -14.55 -0.32 -16.88
N ILE A 151 -13.33 -0.08 -16.38
CA ILE A 151 -12.24 -1.05 -16.37
C ILE A 151 -12.10 -1.64 -14.97
N ASP A 152 -12.12 -2.97 -14.87
CA ASP A 152 -11.83 -3.69 -13.63
C ASP A 152 -10.31 -3.91 -13.47
N TYR A 153 -9.75 -3.38 -12.39
CA TYR A 153 -8.35 -3.52 -12.03
C TYR A 153 -8.11 -4.57 -10.93
N SER A 154 -9.14 -5.23 -10.41
CA SER A 154 -9.09 -6.08 -9.22
C SER A 154 -8.04 -7.19 -9.30
N GLU A 155 -7.83 -7.79 -10.47
CA GLU A 155 -6.79 -8.80 -10.68
C GLU A 155 -5.37 -8.23 -10.72
N THR A 156 -5.21 -7.00 -11.20
CA THR A 156 -3.92 -6.35 -11.43
C THR A 156 -3.50 -5.43 -10.28
N ALA A 157 -4.41 -5.13 -9.35
CA ALA A 157 -4.14 -4.29 -8.21
C ALA A 157 -3.14 -4.94 -7.25
N ILE A 158 -2.24 -4.13 -6.74
CA ILE A 158 -1.25 -4.55 -5.75
C ILE A 158 -1.65 -4.02 -4.38
N ASP A 159 -1.93 -4.94 -3.47
CA ASP A 159 -2.14 -4.66 -2.06
C ASP A 159 -0.80 -4.45 -1.36
N VAL A 160 -0.68 -3.35 -0.61
CA VAL A 160 0.52 -3.05 0.18
C VAL A 160 0.21 -3.25 1.66
N HIS A 161 1.04 -4.08 2.28
CA HIS A 161 0.99 -4.38 3.70
C HIS A 161 2.26 -3.90 4.38
N LEU A 162 2.09 -3.35 5.56
CA LEU A 162 3.09 -2.60 6.31
C LEU A 162 3.19 -3.11 7.74
N PRO A 163 4.35 -2.96 8.39
CA PRO A 163 4.51 -3.26 9.80
C PRO A 163 3.76 -2.26 10.69
N PHE A 164 3.50 -2.66 11.93
CA PHE A 164 2.90 -1.77 12.93
C PHE A 164 3.80 -0.58 13.29
N VAL A 165 5.11 -0.83 13.33
CA VAL A 165 6.13 0.15 13.66
C VAL A 165 7.18 0.20 12.55
N PRO A 166 7.86 1.33 12.34
CA PRO A 166 8.97 1.39 11.40
C PRO A 166 9.99 0.30 11.71
N SER A 167 10.44 -0.42 10.68
CA SER A 167 11.64 -1.25 10.81
C SER A 167 12.75 -0.31 11.28
N ARG A 168 13.43 -0.63 12.40
CA ARG A 168 14.58 0.16 12.89
C ARG A 168 15.57 0.27 11.75
N GLY A 169 15.58 1.42 11.07
CA GLY A 169 16.48 1.69 9.97
C GLY A 169 17.89 1.89 10.51
N ALA A 170 18.87 1.31 9.82
CA ALA A 170 20.31 1.38 10.08
C ALA A 170 20.93 2.81 10.01
N ASP A 171 20.16 3.86 10.26
CA ASP A 171 20.58 5.27 10.29
C ASP A 171 20.82 5.80 11.72
N ASP A 172 20.65 4.97 12.75
CA ASP A 172 20.90 5.35 14.15
C ASP A 172 22.37 5.23 14.58
N SER A 173 23.29 5.00 13.63
CA SER A 173 24.73 4.87 13.90
C SER A 173 25.49 6.21 13.96
N SER A 174 24.82 7.36 13.82
CA SER A 174 25.46 8.70 13.91
C SER A 174 24.92 9.58 15.05
N GLY A 175 24.34 8.97 16.09
CA GLY A 175 23.70 9.70 17.20
C GLY A 175 24.24 9.42 18.60
N ALA A 176 25.23 8.54 18.77
CA ALA A 176 25.84 8.28 20.08
C ALA A 176 26.77 9.45 20.47
N ARG A 177 26.19 10.59 20.87
CA ARG A 177 26.90 11.57 21.68
C ARG A 177 27.27 10.89 22.99
N VAL A 178 28.56 10.56 23.09
CA VAL A 178 29.27 10.22 24.32
C VAL A 178 28.82 11.19 25.42
N LEU A 179 27.96 10.71 26.32
CA LEU A 179 27.79 11.34 27.63
C LEU A 179 29.11 11.14 28.35
N HIS A 180 29.99 12.14 28.26
CA HIS A 180 31.16 12.24 29.11
C HIS A 180 30.69 12.22 30.56
N ALA A 181 30.96 11.12 31.24
CA ALA A 181 30.80 10.99 32.66
C ALA A 181 31.70 12.02 33.36
N THR A 182 31.11 13.09 33.90
CA THR A 182 31.76 13.87 34.94
C THR A 182 31.72 13.04 36.23
N ARG A 183 32.75 12.21 36.43
CA ARG A 183 33.08 11.68 37.76
C ARG A 183 33.44 12.88 38.64
N ARG A 184 32.54 13.18 39.58
CA ARG A 184 32.86 14.00 40.74
C ARG A 184 33.77 13.17 41.62
N SER A 185 35.04 13.51 41.63
CA SER A 185 36.01 13.04 42.62
C SER A 185 36.92 14.22 42.86
N ASP A 186 36.68 14.95 43.95
CA ASP A 186 37.77 15.49 44.74
C ASP A 186 37.29 15.67 46.17
N ASN A 187 38.03 14.99 47.03
CA ASN A 187 37.92 14.97 48.48
C ASN A 187 39.28 15.49 48.96
N ARG A 188 39.34 16.74 49.41
CA ARG A 188 40.33 17.27 50.37
C ARG A 188 39.90 18.63 50.89
#